data_AF-A0AAD3VQU5-F1
#
_entry.id   AF-A0AAD3VQU5-F1
#
_cell.length_a   1.000
_cell.length_b   1.000
_cell.length_c   1.000
_cell.angle_alpha   90.00
_cell.angle_beta   90.00
_cell.angle_gamma   90.00
#
_symmetry.space_group_name_H-M   'P 1'
#
loop_
_entity.id
_entity.type
_entity.pdbx_description
1 polymer ?
#
loop_
_entity_poly.entity_id
_entity_poly.type
_entity_poly.pdbx_seq_one_letter_code
_entity_poly.pdbx_strand_id
1 'polypeptide(L)'
;AKAILEYAKENDISPVHARDWSLHPGLGATAETEGGTILVGNRRLLQSRNAALTPEQEAAASVYESRGATVAFVALGRKPIGLIAITDPPCPGADTLVAALKEAGVKHTVMLTGDNEAAARRVASDLGIDEVRAGLLPEEKVRAIRDLQAAGHVVAMVGDGINDAPALATADVSIAMGVSGTEAAIEAADIALMTDRLERVPQAIGLSRRILRVVRQNVVFAVVVVAALLAGVIGRLVFLSGGMLIHEASVLLVILNGMRLLK
;
A
#
# COMPACT_ATOMS: atom_id res chain seq x y z
N ALA A 1 -11.72 -13.15 15.43
CA ALA A 1 -11.65 -13.23 16.91
C ALA A 1 -10.81 -12.10 17.51
N LYS A 2 -9.54 -11.95 17.11
CA LYS A 2 -8.63 -10.91 17.62
C LYS A 2 -9.24 -9.49 17.61
N ALA A 3 -9.74 -9.04 16.46
CA ALA A 3 -10.38 -7.71 16.32
C ALA A 3 -11.57 -7.48 17.27
N ILE A 4 -12.39 -8.51 17.56
CA ILE A 4 -13.52 -8.40 18.48
C ILE A 4 -13.02 -8.22 19.93
N LEU A 5 -11.97 -8.96 20.31
CA LEU A 5 -11.38 -8.88 21.65
C LEU A 5 -10.65 -7.55 21.88
N GLU A 6 -9.95 -7.04 20.85
CA GLU A 6 -9.32 -5.71 20.90
C GLU A 6 -10.37 -4.62 21.08
N TYR A 7 -11.45 -4.63 20.27
CA TYR A 7 -12.56 -3.69 20.41
C TYR A 7 -13.21 -3.75 21.81
N ALA A 8 -13.43 -4.96 22.34
CA ALA A 8 -14.00 -5.14 23.68
C ALA A 8 -13.11 -4.52 24.76
N LYS A 9 -11.78 -4.70 24.66
CA LYS A 9 -10.81 -4.13 25.59
C LYS A 9 -10.77 -2.59 25.51
N GLU A 10 -10.80 -2.02 24.31
CA GLU A 10 -10.80 -0.56 24.09
C GLU A 10 -12.06 0.12 24.64
N ASN A 11 -13.19 -0.59 24.69
CA ASN A 11 -14.47 -0.09 25.17
C ASN A 11 -14.80 -0.55 26.60
N ASP A 12 -13.81 -1.08 27.33
CA ASP A 12 -13.96 -1.56 28.71
C ASP A 12 -15.07 -2.60 28.92
N ILE A 13 -15.28 -3.44 27.90
CA ILE A 13 -16.26 -4.54 27.90
C ILE A 13 -15.61 -5.77 28.51
N SER A 14 -16.08 -6.16 29.70
CA SER A 14 -15.63 -7.37 30.38
C SER A 14 -16.24 -8.63 29.75
N PRO A 15 -15.44 -9.63 29.32
CA PRO A 15 -15.95 -10.89 28.79
C PRO A 15 -16.75 -11.67 29.83
N VAL A 16 -17.87 -12.24 29.41
CA VAL A 16 -18.65 -13.17 30.24
C VAL A 16 -18.01 -14.56 30.18
N HIS A 17 -18.03 -15.28 31.29
CA HIS A 17 -17.53 -16.65 31.33
C HIS A 17 -18.37 -17.56 30.43
N ALA A 18 -17.70 -18.23 29.48
CA ALA A 18 -18.31 -19.22 28.59
C ALA A 18 -17.76 -20.62 28.89
N ARG A 19 -18.61 -21.64 28.77
CA ARG A 19 -18.29 -23.06 28.98
C ARG A 19 -18.55 -23.84 27.69
N ASP A 20 -17.99 -25.05 27.60
CA ASP A 20 -18.28 -26.02 26.53
C ASP A 20 -18.25 -25.43 25.10
N TRP A 21 -17.21 -24.64 24.81
CA TRP A 21 -17.08 -23.97 23.52
C TRP A 21 -16.60 -24.94 22.43
N SER A 22 -17.04 -24.69 21.21
CA SER A 22 -16.59 -25.42 20.02
C SER A 22 -16.37 -24.47 18.85
N LEU A 23 -15.28 -24.71 18.11
CA LEU A 23 -14.98 -24.02 16.87
C LEU A 23 -15.46 -24.89 15.70
N HIS A 24 -16.17 -24.27 14.77
CA HIS A 24 -16.68 -24.87 13.55
C HIS A 24 -15.92 -24.23 12.37
N PRO A 25 -14.88 -24.90 11.82
CA PRO A 25 -14.06 -24.33 10.75
C PRO A 25 -14.89 -23.82 9.56
N GLY A 26 -14.63 -22.59 9.13
CA GLY A 26 -15.37 -21.94 8.04
C GLY A 26 -16.81 -21.52 8.38
N LEU A 27 -17.28 -21.73 9.61
CA LEU A 27 -18.63 -21.37 10.07
C LEU A 27 -18.59 -20.36 11.22
N GLY A 28 -17.79 -20.60 12.26
CA GLY A 28 -17.70 -19.74 13.43
C GLY A 28 -17.50 -20.53 14.72
N ALA A 29 -18.00 -20.04 15.84
CA ALA A 29 -17.89 -20.68 17.15
C ALA A 29 -19.22 -20.68 17.90
N THR A 30 -19.39 -21.65 18.80
CA THR A 30 -20.51 -21.72 19.74
C THR A 30 -19.99 -21.95 21.15
N ALA A 31 -20.70 -21.44 22.16
CA ALA A 31 -20.37 -21.69 23.56
C ALA A 31 -21.61 -21.60 24.45
N GLU A 32 -21.56 -22.18 25.65
CA GLU A 32 -22.62 -22.07 26.65
C GLU A 32 -22.31 -20.93 27.63
N THR A 33 -23.31 -20.10 27.89
CA THR A 33 -23.24 -19.00 28.88
C THR A 33 -24.38 -19.14 29.88
N GLU A 34 -24.37 -18.38 30.98
CA GLU A 34 -25.50 -18.36 31.93
C GLU A 34 -26.82 -17.94 31.27
N GLY A 35 -26.77 -17.16 30.19
CA GLY A 35 -27.92 -16.74 29.39
C GLY A 35 -28.36 -17.73 28.31
N GLY A 36 -27.65 -18.87 28.17
CA GLY A 36 -27.89 -19.89 27.15
C GLY A 36 -26.79 -19.98 26.09
N THR A 37 -27.01 -20.82 25.08
CA THR A 37 -26.07 -21.08 23.99
C THR A 37 -25.84 -19.84 23.14
N ILE A 38 -24.62 -19.35 23.06
CA ILE A 38 -24.24 -18.25 22.16
C ILE A 38 -23.61 -18.80 20.88
N LEU A 39 -23.95 -18.18 19.75
CA LEU A 39 -23.39 -18.50 18.44
C LEU A 39 -22.79 -17.24 17.85
N VAL A 40 -21.56 -17.34 17.33
CA VAL A 40 -20.87 -16.25 16.63
C VAL A 40 -20.31 -16.80 15.33
N GLY A 41 -20.84 -16.39 14.18
CA GLY A 41 -20.38 -16.93 12.90
C GLY A 41 -21.15 -16.42 11.69
N ASN A 42 -20.98 -17.11 10.56
CA ASN A 42 -21.66 -16.76 9.31
C ASN A 42 -23.13 -17.27 9.29
N ARG A 43 -23.86 -16.93 8.22
CA ARG A 43 -25.25 -17.33 8.01
C ARG A 43 -25.48 -18.84 8.10
N ARG A 44 -24.53 -19.63 7.62
CA ARG A 44 -24.62 -21.10 7.60
C ARG A 44 -24.61 -21.65 9.03
N LEU A 45 -23.81 -21.07 9.94
CA LEU A 45 -23.81 -21.45 11.35
C LEU A 45 -25.20 -21.21 11.97
N LEU A 46 -25.76 -20.03 11.78
CA LEU A 46 -27.07 -19.66 12.31
C LEU A 46 -28.19 -20.56 11.77
N GLN A 47 -28.20 -20.82 10.46
CA GLN A 47 -29.17 -21.70 9.82
C GLN A 47 -29.09 -23.14 10.36
N SER A 48 -27.89 -23.69 10.53
CA SER A 48 -27.71 -25.05 11.08
C SER A 48 -28.22 -25.24 12.51
N ARG A 49 -28.49 -24.13 13.21
CA ARG A 49 -28.98 -24.11 14.60
C ARG A 49 -30.38 -23.49 14.72
N ASN A 50 -31.08 -23.37 13.60
CA ASN A 50 -32.43 -22.81 13.49
C ASN A 50 -32.56 -21.37 14.03
N ALA A 51 -31.49 -20.58 13.94
CA ALA A 51 -31.48 -19.15 14.27
C ALA A 51 -31.60 -18.31 12.99
N ALA A 52 -32.73 -18.45 12.28
CA ALA A 52 -32.93 -17.77 11.00
C ALA A 52 -32.99 -16.25 11.15
N LEU A 53 -32.32 -15.53 10.23
CA LEU A 53 -32.37 -14.07 10.15
C LEU A 53 -33.70 -13.62 9.53
N THR A 54 -34.25 -12.51 10.03
CA THR A 54 -35.40 -11.86 9.38
C THR A 54 -34.96 -11.13 8.11
N PRO A 55 -35.86 -10.84 7.16
CA PRO A 55 -35.52 -10.06 5.96
C PRO A 55 -34.89 -8.69 6.28
N GLU A 56 -35.30 -8.07 7.39
CA GLU A 56 -34.74 -6.80 7.86
C GLU A 56 -33.29 -6.95 8.37
N GLN A 57 -33.00 -8.01 9.13
CA GLN A 57 -31.66 -8.33 9.61
C GLN A 57 -30.72 -8.70 8.44
N GLU A 58 -31.27 -9.40 7.45
CA GLU A 58 -30.58 -9.75 6.21
C GLU A 58 -30.19 -8.49 5.43
N ALA A 59 -31.14 -7.58 5.25
CA ALA A 59 -30.90 -6.29 4.61
C ALA A 59 -29.87 -5.44 5.37
N ALA A 60 -29.94 -5.41 6.70
CA ALA A 60 -28.96 -4.70 7.54
C ALA A 60 -27.54 -5.26 7.37
N ALA A 61 -27.40 -6.58 7.33
CA ALA A 61 -26.10 -7.21 7.08
C ALA A 61 -25.56 -6.92 5.68
N SER A 62 -26.42 -6.96 4.66
CA SER A 62 -26.04 -6.63 3.28
C SER A 62 -25.48 -5.21 3.13
N VAL A 63 -25.91 -4.24 3.94
CA VAL A 63 -25.32 -2.88 3.94
C VAL A 63 -23.85 -2.90 4.34
N TYR A 64 -23.46 -3.71 5.32
CA TYR A 64 -22.07 -3.82 5.75
C TYR A 64 -21.22 -4.68 4.79
N GLU A 65 -21.79 -5.76 4.28
CA GLU A 65 -21.10 -6.64 3.32
C GLU A 65 -20.86 -5.96 1.98
N SER A 66 -21.83 -5.16 1.49
CA SER A 66 -21.63 -4.33 0.30
C SER A 66 -20.55 -3.26 0.49
N ARG A 67 -20.21 -2.93 1.75
CA ARG A 67 -19.06 -2.09 2.11
C ARG A 67 -17.78 -2.89 2.38
N GLY A 68 -17.75 -4.17 2.02
CA GLY A 68 -16.58 -5.04 2.17
C GLY A 68 -16.30 -5.50 3.60
N ALA A 69 -17.23 -5.31 4.53
CA ALA A 69 -17.07 -5.82 5.89
C ALA A 69 -17.29 -7.33 5.94
N THR A 70 -16.45 -8.03 6.71
CA THR A 70 -16.76 -9.39 7.16
C THR A 70 -17.80 -9.31 8.27
N VAL A 71 -18.99 -9.85 8.04
CA VAL A 71 -20.08 -9.84 9.02
C VAL A 71 -20.13 -11.17 9.78
N ALA A 72 -19.98 -11.09 11.10
CA ALA A 72 -20.22 -12.18 12.03
C ALA A 72 -21.55 -11.95 12.76
N PHE A 73 -22.51 -12.85 12.57
CA PHE A 73 -23.79 -12.80 13.26
C PHE A 73 -23.66 -13.36 14.67
N VAL A 74 -24.42 -12.77 15.59
CA VAL A 74 -24.49 -13.20 16.99
C VAL A 74 -25.92 -13.64 17.31
N ALA A 75 -26.07 -14.84 17.84
CA ALA A 75 -27.37 -15.37 18.27
C ALA A 75 -27.29 -15.94 19.70
N LEU A 76 -28.39 -15.81 20.43
CA LEU A 76 -28.62 -16.45 21.72
C LEU A 76 -29.71 -17.52 21.54
N GLY A 77 -29.32 -18.78 21.63
CA GLY A 77 -30.15 -19.93 21.27
C GLY A 77 -30.59 -19.85 19.80
N ARG A 78 -31.90 -19.69 19.58
CA ARG A 78 -32.50 -19.55 18.23
C ARG A 78 -32.78 -18.10 17.84
N LYS A 79 -32.38 -17.13 18.65
CA LYS A 79 -32.69 -15.71 18.42
C LYS A 79 -31.43 -14.97 17.99
N PRO A 80 -31.34 -14.51 16.72
CA PRO A 80 -30.32 -13.54 16.34
C PRO A 80 -30.49 -12.26 17.16
N ILE A 81 -29.41 -11.85 17.84
CA ILE A 81 -29.40 -10.68 18.74
C ILE A 81 -28.58 -9.52 18.18
N GLY A 82 -27.75 -9.75 17.15
CA GLY A 82 -26.98 -8.71 16.51
C GLY A 82 -26.00 -9.23 15.48
N LEU A 83 -25.19 -8.32 14.95
CA LEU A 83 -24.07 -8.63 14.08
C LEU A 83 -22.86 -7.78 14.46
N ILE A 84 -21.67 -8.29 14.16
CA ILE A 84 -20.39 -7.61 14.30
C ILE A 84 -19.82 -7.51 12.89
N ALA A 85 -19.71 -6.28 12.39
CA ALA A 85 -19.07 -5.99 11.12
C ALA A 85 -17.60 -5.67 11.36
N ILE A 86 -16.72 -6.47 10.78
CA ILE A 86 -15.26 -6.32 10.89
C ILE A 86 -14.75 -5.82 9.54
N THR A 87 -14.01 -4.73 9.55
CA THR A 87 -13.35 -4.18 8.36
C THR A 87 -11.87 -4.03 8.65
N ASP A 88 -11.01 -4.30 7.67
CA ASP A 88 -9.63 -3.83 7.74
C ASP A 88 -9.60 -2.34 7.40
N PRO A 89 -9.25 -1.45 8.35
CA PRO A 89 -9.07 -0.06 8.03
C PRO A 89 -7.83 0.08 7.11
N PRO A 90 -7.85 1.01 6.15
CA PRO A 90 -6.65 1.33 5.39
C PRO A 90 -5.54 1.79 6.34
N CYS A 91 -4.28 1.56 5.95
CA CYS A 91 -3.12 1.95 6.74
C CYS A 91 -3.19 3.44 7.16
N PRO A 92 -2.74 3.81 8.36
CA PRO A 92 -2.65 5.21 8.77
C PRO A 92 -1.92 6.08 7.73
N GLY A 93 -2.50 7.23 7.38
CA GLY A 93 -1.95 8.14 6.36
C GLY A 93 -2.23 7.76 4.91
N ALA A 94 -3.02 6.69 4.67
CA ALA A 94 -3.41 6.30 3.31
C ALA A 94 -4.31 7.34 2.62
N ASP A 95 -5.13 8.06 3.39
CA ASP A 95 -6.09 9.07 2.93
C ASP A 95 -5.45 10.18 2.08
N THR A 96 -4.21 10.55 2.39
CA THR A 96 -3.44 11.57 1.65
C THR A 96 -2.42 10.98 0.68
N LEU A 97 -2.22 9.66 0.70
CA LEU A 97 -1.16 8.99 -0.04
C LEU A 97 -1.27 9.20 -1.54
N VAL A 98 -2.44 8.94 -2.13
CA VAL A 98 -2.62 9.02 -3.59
C VAL A 98 -2.47 10.45 -4.07
N ALA A 99 -2.99 11.42 -3.32
CA ALA A 99 -2.80 12.84 -3.61
C ALA A 99 -1.31 13.21 -3.59
N ALA A 100 -0.57 12.80 -2.55
CA ALA A 100 0.86 13.04 -2.43
C ALA A 100 1.67 12.34 -3.55
N LEU A 101 1.28 11.13 -3.97
CA LEU A 101 1.89 10.44 -5.12
C LEU A 101 1.67 11.23 -6.41
N LYS A 102 0.45 11.74 -6.63
CA LYS A 102 0.11 12.57 -7.79
C LYS A 102 0.90 13.89 -7.79
N GLU A 103 1.07 14.53 -6.63
CA GLU A 103 1.92 15.73 -6.49
C GLU A 103 3.40 15.43 -6.71
N ALA A 104 3.89 14.27 -6.25
CA ALA A 104 5.22 13.78 -6.59
C ALA A 104 5.35 13.42 -8.08
N GLY A 105 4.23 13.40 -8.81
CA GLY A 105 4.10 13.30 -10.25
C GLY A 105 3.95 11.87 -10.77
N VAL A 106 3.47 10.95 -9.91
CA VAL A 106 2.89 9.68 -10.34
C VAL A 106 1.63 9.98 -11.15
N LYS A 107 1.52 9.40 -12.35
CA LYS A 107 0.43 9.73 -13.29
C LYS A 107 -0.81 8.85 -13.10
N HIS A 108 -0.62 7.63 -12.63
CA HIS A 108 -1.64 6.61 -12.58
C HIS A 108 -1.36 5.68 -11.40
N THR A 109 -2.35 5.46 -10.53
CA THR A 109 -2.27 4.54 -9.40
C THR A 109 -3.18 3.33 -9.62
N VAL A 110 -2.65 2.13 -9.40
CA VAL A 110 -3.39 0.87 -9.57
C VAL A 110 -3.32 0.08 -8.27
N MET A 111 -4.47 -0.34 -7.76
CA MET A 111 -4.57 -1.28 -6.62
C MET A 111 -4.65 -2.71 -7.14
N LEU A 112 -3.71 -3.56 -6.72
CA LEU A 112 -3.71 -5.00 -6.97
C LEU A 112 -3.99 -5.74 -5.65
N THR A 113 -5.13 -6.43 -5.54
CA THR A 113 -5.48 -7.16 -4.31
C THR A 113 -6.09 -8.53 -4.60
N GLY A 114 -5.91 -9.46 -3.64
CA GLY A 114 -6.58 -10.75 -3.61
C GLY A 114 -7.98 -10.69 -2.98
N ASP A 115 -8.34 -9.55 -2.37
CA ASP A 115 -9.66 -9.35 -1.77
C ASP A 115 -10.76 -9.27 -2.82
N ASN A 116 -12.00 -9.43 -2.37
CA ASN A 116 -13.16 -9.29 -3.25
C ASN A 116 -13.29 -7.86 -3.82
N GLU A 117 -13.96 -7.78 -4.96
CA GLU A 117 -14.09 -6.54 -5.72
C GLU A 117 -14.82 -5.42 -4.96
N ALA A 118 -15.82 -5.75 -4.15
CA ALA A 118 -16.59 -4.76 -3.39
C ALA A 118 -15.71 -4.06 -2.33
N ALA A 119 -14.93 -4.82 -1.57
CA ALA A 119 -13.98 -4.29 -0.60
C ALA A 119 -12.90 -3.44 -1.29
N ALA A 120 -12.31 -3.96 -2.37
CA ALA A 120 -11.24 -3.28 -3.10
C ALA A 120 -11.70 -1.95 -3.70
N ARG A 121 -12.86 -1.92 -4.36
CA ARG A 121 -13.44 -0.69 -4.94
C ARG A 121 -13.76 0.36 -3.90
N ARG A 122 -14.22 -0.05 -2.71
CA ARG A 122 -14.45 0.87 -1.60
C ARG A 122 -13.15 1.55 -1.19
N VAL A 123 -12.12 0.77 -0.86
CA VAL A 123 -10.83 1.33 -0.43
C VAL A 123 -10.24 2.23 -1.51
N ALA A 124 -10.31 1.81 -2.77
CA ALA A 124 -9.85 2.63 -3.88
C ALA A 124 -10.60 3.96 -4.02
N SER A 125 -11.92 3.96 -3.83
CA SER A 125 -12.73 5.18 -3.84
C SER A 125 -12.39 6.10 -2.68
N ASP A 126 -12.24 5.55 -1.48
CA ASP A 126 -11.90 6.31 -0.27
C ASP A 126 -10.52 6.99 -0.40
N LEU A 127 -9.60 6.36 -1.14
CA LEU A 127 -8.23 6.85 -1.35
C LEU A 127 -8.02 7.60 -2.68
N GLY A 128 -8.99 7.60 -3.59
CA GLY A 128 -8.87 8.24 -4.91
C GLY A 128 -7.93 7.55 -5.89
N ILE A 129 -7.85 6.21 -5.84
CA ILE A 129 -7.05 5.36 -6.74
C ILE A 129 -7.70 5.29 -8.13
N ASP A 130 -6.88 5.32 -9.18
CA ASP A 130 -7.37 5.43 -10.57
C ASP A 130 -7.92 4.09 -11.10
N GLU A 131 -7.28 2.96 -10.78
CA GLU A 131 -7.67 1.62 -11.25
C GLU A 131 -7.60 0.56 -10.14
N VAL A 132 -8.51 -0.41 -10.17
CA VAL A 132 -8.55 -1.54 -9.22
C VAL A 132 -8.59 -2.85 -9.98
N ARG A 133 -7.72 -3.79 -9.60
CA ARG A 133 -7.75 -5.19 -10.01
C ARG A 133 -7.82 -6.06 -8.75
N ALA A 134 -8.99 -6.64 -8.50
CA ALA A 134 -9.32 -7.38 -7.29
C ALA A 134 -9.48 -8.88 -7.58
N GLY A 135 -9.46 -9.70 -6.52
CA GLY A 135 -9.58 -11.16 -6.60
C GLY A 135 -8.38 -11.84 -7.28
N LEU A 136 -7.22 -11.18 -7.30
CA LEU A 136 -6.04 -11.66 -8.01
C LEU A 136 -5.28 -12.74 -7.23
N LEU A 137 -4.89 -13.80 -7.94
CA LEU A 137 -3.85 -14.72 -7.53
C LEU A 137 -2.45 -14.07 -7.66
N PRO A 138 -1.42 -14.57 -6.95
CA PRO A 138 -0.05 -14.03 -7.05
C PRO A 138 0.47 -13.94 -8.50
N GLU A 139 0.20 -14.94 -9.33
CA GLU A 139 0.61 -14.98 -10.74
C GLU A 139 -0.14 -13.95 -11.60
N GLU A 140 -1.37 -13.62 -11.21
CA GLU A 140 -2.18 -12.61 -11.90
C GLU A 140 -1.73 -11.20 -11.53
N LYS A 141 -1.24 -10.98 -10.31
CA LYS A 141 -0.55 -9.72 -9.96
C LYS A 141 0.68 -9.50 -10.84
N VAL A 142 1.48 -10.55 -11.06
CA VAL A 142 2.65 -10.51 -11.96
C VAL A 142 2.22 -10.17 -13.40
N ARG A 143 1.17 -10.80 -13.92
CA ARG A 143 0.64 -10.49 -15.25
C ARG A 143 0.15 -9.05 -15.34
N ALA A 144 -0.56 -8.57 -14.33
CA ALA A 144 -1.05 -7.20 -14.31
C ALA A 144 0.07 -6.17 -14.43
N ILE A 145 1.21 -6.40 -13.76
CA ILE A 145 2.40 -5.54 -13.86
C ILE A 145 2.98 -5.57 -15.28
N ARG A 146 3.12 -6.77 -15.86
CA ARG A 146 3.61 -6.93 -17.24
C ARG A 146 2.72 -6.24 -18.26
N ASP A 147 1.40 -6.28 -18.07
CA ASP A 147 0.45 -5.60 -18.95
C ASP A 147 0.63 -4.07 -18.89
N LEU A 148 0.84 -3.53 -17.68
CA LEU A 148 1.12 -2.10 -17.48
C LEU A 148 2.47 -1.71 -18.12
N GLN A 149 3.49 -2.54 -17.99
CA GLN A 149 4.79 -2.34 -18.64
C GLN A 149 4.68 -2.40 -20.16
N ALA A 150 3.92 -3.37 -20.69
CA ALA A 150 3.66 -3.52 -22.13
C ALA A 150 2.87 -2.32 -22.70
N ALA A 151 2.05 -1.67 -21.88
CA ALA A 151 1.40 -0.40 -22.23
C ALA A 151 2.34 0.83 -22.22
N GLY A 152 3.64 0.62 -21.93
CA GLY A 152 4.67 1.67 -21.94
C GLY A 152 4.82 2.42 -20.63
N HIS A 153 4.24 1.93 -19.54
CA HIS A 153 4.44 2.50 -18.20
C HIS A 153 5.74 2.00 -17.57
N VAL A 154 6.41 2.85 -16.80
CA VAL A 154 7.43 2.44 -15.83
C VAL A 154 6.70 2.21 -14.51
N VAL A 155 6.73 0.98 -14.01
CA VAL A 155 5.90 0.52 -12.90
C VAL A 155 6.73 0.42 -11.63
N ALA A 156 6.32 1.19 -10.61
CA ALA A 156 6.79 0.99 -9.24
C ALA A 156 5.74 0.19 -8.47
N MET A 157 6.14 -0.89 -7.80
CA MET A 157 5.26 -1.70 -6.96
C MET A 157 5.61 -1.51 -5.48
N VAL A 158 4.57 -1.34 -4.65
CA VAL A 158 4.68 -1.29 -3.18
C VAL A 158 3.95 -2.50 -2.60
N GLY A 159 4.57 -3.23 -1.68
CA GLY A 159 3.96 -4.42 -1.05
C GLY A 159 4.62 -4.85 0.26
N ASP A 160 3.98 -5.79 0.96
CA ASP A 160 4.49 -6.42 2.19
C ASP A 160 5.40 -7.64 1.90
N GLY A 161 5.37 -8.13 0.66
CA GLY A 161 6.29 -9.12 0.10
C GLY A 161 6.19 -10.56 0.62
N ILE A 162 5.19 -10.93 1.44
CA ILE A 162 4.89 -12.36 1.67
C ILE A 162 4.17 -12.93 0.44
N ASN A 163 3.06 -12.31 0.07
CA ASN A 163 2.25 -12.72 -1.09
C ASN A 163 2.63 -11.98 -2.37
N ASP A 164 3.49 -10.97 -2.23
CA ASP A 164 3.79 -9.97 -3.25
C ASP A 164 5.22 -10.08 -3.80
N ALA A 165 6.07 -10.99 -3.29
CA ALA A 165 7.46 -11.12 -3.73
C ALA A 165 7.63 -11.33 -5.25
N PRO A 166 6.87 -12.24 -5.91
CA PRO A 166 6.99 -12.42 -7.36
C PRO A 166 6.59 -11.18 -8.16
N ALA A 167 5.60 -10.45 -7.65
CA ALA A 167 5.10 -9.23 -8.26
C ALA A 167 6.09 -8.07 -8.06
N LEU A 168 6.66 -7.93 -6.86
CA LEU A 168 7.74 -6.97 -6.56
C LEU A 168 8.92 -7.18 -7.52
N ALA A 169 9.38 -8.42 -7.68
CA ALA A 169 10.49 -8.76 -8.58
C ALA A 169 10.20 -8.50 -10.08
N THR A 170 8.94 -8.30 -10.47
CA THR A 170 8.56 -8.01 -11.86
C THR A 170 8.51 -6.51 -12.16
N ALA A 171 8.32 -5.67 -11.15
CA ALA A 171 8.24 -4.22 -11.31
C ALA A 171 9.58 -3.61 -11.73
N ASP A 172 9.55 -2.44 -12.36
CA ASP A 172 10.77 -1.69 -12.69
C ASP A 172 11.45 -1.11 -11.45
N VAL A 173 10.65 -0.82 -10.41
CA VAL A 173 11.13 -0.43 -9.09
C VAL A 173 10.26 -1.13 -8.05
N SER A 174 10.89 -1.86 -7.14
CA SER A 174 10.22 -2.57 -6.07
C SER A 174 10.42 -1.87 -4.72
N ILE A 175 9.34 -1.69 -3.98
CA ILE A 175 9.32 -1.01 -2.68
C ILE A 175 8.68 -1.93 -1.64
N ALA A 176 9.49 -2.46 -0.71
CA ALA A 176 9.01 -3.28 0.39
C ALA A 176 8.73 -2.45 1.65
N MET A 177 7.67 -2.80 2.37
CA MET A 177 7.37 -2.26 3.70
C MET A 177 8.08 -3.07 4.80
N GLY A 178 8.88 -2.42 5.65
CA GLY A 178 9.94 -3.05 6.43
C GLY A 178 9.70 -3.28 7.93
N VAL A 179 8.46 -3.20 8.42
CA VAL A 179 8.12 -3.80 9.74
C VAL A 179 7.14 -4.97 9.58
N SER A 180 6.26 -4.89 8.58
CA SER A 180 5.34 -5.99 8.22
C SER A 180 5.88 -6.95 7.16
N GLY A 181 6.98 -6.61 6.47
CA GLY A 181 7.54 -7.43 5.40
C GLY A 181 8.54 -8.48 5.88
N THR A 182 8.59 -9.62 5.18
CA THR A 182 9.56 -10.69 5.46
C THR A 182 10.97 -10.29 5.10
N GLU A 183 11.98 -10.91 5.73
CA GLU A 183 13.39 -10.73 5.34
C GLU A 183 13.61 -10.94 3.83
N ALA A 184 12.93 -11.93 3.25
CA ALA A 184 12.95 -12.20 1.82
C ALA A 184 12.39 -11.04 0.97
N ALA A 185 11.38 -10.32 1.45
CA ALA A 185 10.82 -9.16 0.76
C ALA A 185 11.77 -7.95 0.80
N ILE A 186 12.40 -7.73 1.95
CA ILE A 186 13.39 -6.66 2.14
C ILE A 186 14.62 -6.91 1.27
N GLU A 187 15.07 -8.15 1.17
CA GLU A 187 16.23 -8.53 0.36
C GLU A 187 15.96 -8.46 -1.15
N ALA A 188 14.72 -8.74 -1.58
CA ALA A 188 14.33 -8.71 -2.98
C ALA A 188 13.96 -7.31 -3.50
N ALA A 189 13.79 -6.31 -2.63
CA ALA A 189 13.33 -4.99 -3.01
C ALA A 189 14.47 -3.99 -3.28
N ASP A 190 14.28 -3.13 -4.29
CA ASP A 190 15.18 -2.03 -4.60
C ASP A 190 15.19 -0.97 -3.48
N ILE A 191 14.04 -0.79 -2.83
CA ILE A 191 13.83 0.16 -1.74
C ILE A 191 13.09 -0.54 -0.60
N ALA A 192 13.71 -0.58 0.58
CA ALA A 192 13.06 -1.04 1.81
C ALA A 192 12.70 0.14 2.71
N LEU A 193 11.42 0.27 3.06
CA LEU A 193 10.95 1.26 4.03
C LEU A 193 11.13 0.73 5.44
N MET A 194 12.04 1.29 6.23
CA MET A 194 12.31 0.87 7.63
C MET A 194 11.14 1.10 8.62
N THR A 195 9.99 1.55 8.12
CA THR A 195 8.74 1.81 8.87
C THR A 195 7.55 1.49 7.98
N ASP A 196 6.42 1.05 8.55
CA ASP A 196 5.16 0.83 7.81
C ASP A 196 4.42 2.13 7.44
N ARG A 197 5.17 3.21 7.15
CA ARG A 197 4.62 4.53 6.80
C ARG A 197 4.66 4.74 5.28
N LEU A 198 3.53 4.50 4.64
CA LEU A 198 3.35 4.69 3.19
C LEU A 198 3.65 6.13 2.72
N GLU A 199 3.52 7.12 3.60
CA GLU A 199 3.90 8.53 3.37
C GLU A 199 5.34 8.71 2.88
N ARG A 200 6.23 7.74 3.15
CA ARG A 200 7.63 7.76 2.70
C ARG A 200 7.77 7.52 1.20
N VAL A 201 6.81 6.84 0.56
CA VAL A 201 6.86 6.54 -0.87
C VAL A 201 6.80 7.82 -1.73
N PRO A 202 5.82 8.73 -1.55
CA PRO A 202 5.82 10.02 -2.22
C PRO A 202 7.10 10.83 -1.98
N GLN A 203 7.62 10.83 -0.76
CA GLN A 203 8.85 11.55 -0.40
C GLN A 203 10.06 11.02 -1.17
N ALA A 204 10.21 9.71 -1.26
CA ALA A 204 11.28 9.06 -2.02
C ALA A 204 11.19 9.40 -3.51
N ILE A 205 9.99 9.35 -4.10
CA ILE A 205 9.75 9.71 -5.51
C ILE A 205 10.07 11.19 -5.75
N GLY A 206 9.61 12.08 -4.86
CA GLY A 206 9.89 13.52 -4.94
C GLY A 206 11.37 13.84 -4.84
N LEU A 207 12.09 13.20 -3.90
CA LEU A 207 13.53 13.34 -3.75
C LEU A 207 14.28 12.85 -4.98
N SER A 208 13.94 11.66 -5.51
CA SER A 208 14.53 11.11 -6.73
C SER A 208 14.41 12.08 -7.91
N ARG A 209 13.23 12.69 -8.10
CA ARG A 209 13.03 13.70 -9.15
C ARG A 209 13.85 14.96 -8.93
N ARG A 210 13.99 15.42 -7.68
CA ARG A 210 14.84 16.57 -7.34
C ARG A 210 16.31 16.26 -7.65
N ILE A 211 16.78 15.07 -7.32
CA ILE A 211 18.13 14.59 -7.65
C ILE A 211 18.33 14.60 -9.18
N LEU A 212 17.43 13.99 -9.94
CA LEU A 212 17.53 13.95 -11.41
C LEU A 212 17.54 15.35 -12.04
N ARG A 213 16.79 16.31 -11.46
CA ARG A 213 16.82 17.71 -11.92
C ARG A 213 18.19 18.35 -11.72
N VAL A 214 18.80 18.16 -10.55
CA VAL A 214 20.15 18.67 -10.24
C VAL A 214 21.20 17.99 -11.11
N VAL A 215 21.11 16.68 -11.32
CA VAL A 215 21.99 15.95 -12.24
C VAL A 215 21.90 16.50 -13.65
N ARG A 216 20.68 16.70 -14.19
CA ARG A 216 20.48 17.29 -15.53
C ARG A 216 21.07 18.69 -15.63
N GLN A 217 20.89 19.54 -14.61
CA GLN A 217 21.50 20.87 -14.56
C GLN A 217 23.03 20.79 -14.63
N ASN A 218 23.64 19.90 -13.84
CA ASN A 218 25.08 19.72 -13.80
C ASN A 218 25.63 19.21 -15.14
N VAL A 219 24.96 18.23 -15.76
CA VAL A 219 25.37 17.69 -17.07
C VAL A 219 25.26 18.76 -18.15
N VAL A 220 24.13 19.48 -18.24
CA VAL A 220 23.97 20.56 -19.23
C VAL A 220 25.03 21.64 -19.03
N PHE A 221 25.26 22.07 -17.78
CA PHE A 221 26.28 23.06 -17.46
C PHE A 221 27.69 22.59 -17.85
N ALA A 222 28.06 21.36 -17.50
CA ALA A 222 29.36 20.79 -17.84
C ALA A 222 29.57 20.70 -19.35
N VAL A 223 28.57 20.22 -20.11
CA VAL A 223 28.63 20.15 -21.58
C VAL A 223 28.79 21.54 -22.19
N VAL A 224 28.05 22.54 -21.70
CA VAL A 224 28.15 23.93 -22.17
C VAL A 224 29.54 24.49 -21.92
N VAL A 225 30.11 24.29 -20.72
CA VAL A 225 31.46 24.78 -20.38
C VAL A 225 32.52 24.12 -21.28
N VAL A 226 32.47 22.80 -21.44
CA VAL A 226 33.42 22.06 -22.29
C VAL A 226 33.31 22.51 -23.74
N ALA A 227 32.10 22.66 -24.28
CA ALA A 227 31.89 23.15 -25.64
C ALA A 227 32.41 24.58 -25.83
N ALA A 228 32.17 25.47 -24.86
CA ALA A 228 32.66 26.85 -24.90
C ALA A 228 34.19 26.94 -24.84
N LEU A 229 34.82 26.15 -23.97
CA LEU A 229 36.28 26.07 -23.89
C LEU A 229 36.88 25.51 -25.18
N LEU A 230 36.31 24.45 -25.75
CA LEU A 230 36.75 23.88 -27.01
C LEU A 230 36.65 24.89 -28.17
N ALA A 231 35.51 25.58 -28.28
CA ALA A 231 35.32 26.63 -29.28
C ALA A 231 36.33 27.78 -29.08
N GLY A 232 36.59 28.17 -27.83
CA GLY A 232 37.60 29.18 -27.48
C GLY A 232 39.02 28.78 -27.85
N VAL A 233 39.39 27.50 -27.69
CA VAL A 233 40.69 26.97 -28.13
C VAL A 233 40.80 26.98 -29.66
N ILE A 234 39.77 26.51 -30.36
CA ILE A 234 39.73 26.52 -31.85
C ILE A 234 39.81 27.95 -32.38
N GLY A 235 39.08 28.88 -31.75
CA GLY A 235 39.08 30.31 -32.07
C GLY A 235 40.33 31.08 -31.61
N ARG A 236 41.31 30.41 -30.98
CA ARG A 236 42.54 31.00 -30.41
C ARG A 236 42.28 32.13 -29.39
N LEU A 237 41.12 32.09 -28.73
CA LEU A 237 40.69 33.04 -27.69
C LEU A 237 41.07 32.57 -26.27
N VAL A 238 41.27 31.26 -26.08
CA VAL A 238 41.55 30.64 -24.77
C VAL A 238 42.95 30.05 -24.74
N PHE A 239 43.74 30.46 -23.75
CA PHE A 239 45.06 29.89 -23.44
C PHE A 239 44.92 28.77 -22.39
N LEU A 240 45.86 27.80 -22.39
CA LEU A 240 45.80 26.60 -21.54
C LEU A 240 45.58 26.90 -20.05
N SER A 241 46.28 27.89 -19.50
CA SER A 241 46.15 28.27 -18.07
C SER A 241 44.79 28.86 -17.73
N GLY A 242 44.26 29.73 -18.60
CA GLY A 242 42.93 30.32 -18.41
C GLY A 242 41.80 29.29 -18.58
N GLY A 243 41.92 28.41 -19.57
CA GLY A 243 40.97 27.31 -19.78
C GLY A 243 40.92 26.34 -18.61
N MET A 244 42.08 25.98 -18.05
CA MET A 244 42.19 25.15 -16.85
C MET A 244 41.52 25.82 -15.64
N LEU A 245 41.74 27.11 -15.42
CA LEU A 245 41.08 27.84 -14.32
C LEU A 245 39.55 27.84 -14.45
N ILE A 246 39.02 28.07 -15.65
CA ILE A 246 37.57 28.04 -15.91
C ILE A 246 37.03 26.62 -15.68
N HIS A 247 37.76 25.59 -16.10
CA HIS A 247 37.38 24.20 -15.87
C HIS A 247 37.26 23.91 -14.37
N GLU A 248 38.29 24.21 -13.57
CA GLU A 248 38.27 23.98 -12.12
C GLU A 248 37.15 24.78 -11.42
N ALA A 249 36.97 26.05 -11.80
CA ALA A 249 35.86 26.86 -11.27
C ALA A 249 34.49 26.25 -11.61
N SER A 250 34.34 25.66 -12.80
CA SER A 250 33.10 25.00 -13.21
C SER A 250 32.82 23.74 -12.38
N VAL A 251 33.85 22.96 -12.04
CA VAL A 251 33.73 21.79 -11.18
C VAL A 251 33.25 22.20 -9.79
N LEU A 252 33.82 23.27 -9.22
CA LEU A 252 33.36 23.81 -7.93
C LEU A 252 31.89 24.22 -7.97
N LEU A 253 31.43 24.87 -9.05
CA LEU A 253 30.01 25.24 -9.20
C LEU A 253 29.10 24.02 -9.29
N VAL A 254 29.52 22.96 -9.99
CA VAL A 254 28.79 21.68 -10.06
C VAL A 254 28.65 21.05 -8.67
N ILE A 255 29.74 21.05 -7.87
CA ILE A 255 29.73 20.55 -6.49
C ILE A 255 28.76 21.36 -5.63
N LEU A 256 28.86 22.70 -5.68
CA LEU A 256 27.97 23.59 -4.93
C LEU A 256 26.49 23.40 -5.31
N ASN A 257 26.20 23.15 -6.59
CA ASN A 257 24.85 22.84 -7.03
C ASN A 257 24.37 21.48 -6.49
N GLY A 258 25.25 20.48 -6.45
CA GLY A 258 24.97 19.17 -5.84
C GLY A 258 24.66 19.27 -4.33
N MET A 259 25.39 20.11 -3.60
CA MET A 259 25.16 20.33 -2.16
C MET A 259 23.77 20.89 -1.83
N ARG A 260 23.03 21.44 -2.80
CA ARG A 260 21.63 21.87 -2.60
C ARG A 260 20.69 20.71 -2.27
N LEU A 261 21.09 19.46 -2.50
CA LEU A 261 20.32 18.27 -2.14
C LEU A 261 20.43 17.91 -0.65
N LEU A 262 21.41 18.46 0.07
CA LEU A 262 21.59 18.26 1.52
C LEU A 262 20.64 19.11 2.38
N LYS A 263 19.83 19.96 1.74
CA LYS A 263 18.82 20.83 2.37
C LYS A 263 17.42 20.36 1.99
#